data_AF-A0A9X4BTE2-F1
#
_entry.id   AF-A0A9X4BTE2-F1
#
_cell.length_a   1.000
_cell.length_b   1.000
_cell.length_c   1.000
_cell.angle_alpha   90.00
_cell.angle_beta   90.00
_cell.angle_gamma   90.00
#
_symmetry.space_group_name_H-M   'P 1'
#
loop_
_entity.id
_entity.type
_entity.pdbx_description
1 polymer ?
#
loop_
_entity_poly.entity_id
_entity_poly.type
_entity_poly.pdbx_seq_one_letter_code
_entity_poly.pdbx_strand_id
1 'polypeptide(L)'
;MRVVRGNRVEGGWSGMSLRGGAIASLLAIVASVIGVHSAPAQAAVGPGVVSGDTIVHDPSMLKLGDGRYYIYATTGVVTSTDRTRFSNAGAIFSTTPSWVRNYNADNQVWAPDVSFHGGKYLMYYTASKFATNNSAIGFASSSSGKPGSWKDQGIVYTSKSSDDYNAIDGNLVVDGGGKWWLAFGSFWSGIKLIQLDPGTGKQLSSNTARYSLASRPYPGAVEAPFIQQANGWYYLFVSFDACCKGASSTYKIAVGRARSVTGPYLDRAGVDMRNGGGTVIQSGLGSMHGPGGQSVFRDGDGDILVYHYYDDRGDARLGINRLSYDGSAWPVVQ
;
A
#
# COMPACT_ATOMS: atom_id res chain seq x y z
N MET A 1 -26.99 14.38 52.06
CA MET A 1 -28.31 14.16 52.69
C MET A 1 -28.60 15.29 53.68
N ARG A 2 -29.23 16.38 53.23
CA ARG A 2 -30.17 17.25 53.98
C ARG A 2 -30.66 18.35 53.04
N VAL A 3 -31.99 18.44 52.94
CA VAL A 3 -32.78 19.38 52.15
C VAL A 3 -33.36 20.42 53.11
N VAL A 4 -33.36 21.72 52.77
CA VAL A 4 -34.36 22.74 53.19
C VAL A 4 -34.34 23.88 52.13
N ARG A 5 -35.32 23.99 51.19
CA ARG A 5 -36.42 25.00 51.08
C ARG A 5 -36.10 26.35 51.74
N GLY A 6 -36.30 27.57 51.21
CA GLY A 6 -37.10 28.16 50.14
C GLY A 6 -37.59 29.54 50.65
N ASN A 7 -37.62 30.60 49.84
CA ASN A 7 -38.68 31.64 49.83
C ASN A 7 -38.41 32.82 48.87
N ARG A 8 -39.25 32.85 47.84
CA ARG A 8 -40.01 33.96 47.21
C ARG A 8 -39.87 35.37 47.79
N VAL A 9 -39.69 36.36 46.90
CA VAL A 9 -40.33 37.68 46.99
C VAL A 9 -40.88 38.04 45.60
N GLU A 10 -42.17 38.37 45.56
CA GLU A 10 -42.91 38.91 44.41
C GLU A 10 -42.85 40.44 44.43
N GLY A 11 -42.91 41.04 43.24
CA GLY A 11 -43.17 42.47 43.04
C GLY A 11 -43.46 42.72 41.56
N GLY A 12 -44.74 42.67 41.17
CA GLY A 12 -45.20 42.96 39.81
C GLY A 12 -45.11 44.44 39.43
N TRP A 13 -45.46 44.76 38.19
CA TRP A 13 -46.59 45.63 37.80
C TRP A 13 -46.75 45.68 36.27
N SER A 14 -48.01 45.72 35.84
CA SER A 14 -48.63 46.03 34.53
C SER A 14 -47.78 46.02 33.24
N GLY A 15 -48.13 45.32 32.16
CA GLY A 15 -49.46 45.26 31.56
C GLY A 15 -49.60 46.33 30.47
N MET A 16 -49.23 46.00 29.21
CA MET A 16 -49.81 46.65 28.04
C MET A 16 -49.68 45.73 26.82
N SER A 17 -50.82 45.41 26.22
CA SER A 17 -50.93 44.55 25.04
C SER A 17 -50.65 45.34 23.77
N LEU A 18 -49.86 44.80 22.85
CA LEU A 18 -49.91 45.17 21.44
C LEU A 18 -49.90 43.90 20.59
N ARG A 19 -51.01 43.71 19.88
CA ARG A 19 -51.19 42.73 18.81
C ARG A 19 -50.36 43.19 17.60
N GLY A 20 -49.69 42.26 16.91
CA GLY A 20 -49.15 42.54 15.58
C GLY A 20 -48.20 41.49 15.04
N GLY A 21 -48.73 40.57 14.22
CA GLY A 21 -48.05 39.95 13.07
C GLY A 21 -46.79 39.13 13.32
N ALA A 22 -46.95 37.82 13.54
CA ALA A 22 -45.87 36.86 13.31
C ALA A 22 -45.78 36.55 11.80
N ILE A 23 -44.75 37.07 11.13
CA ILE A 23 -44.30 36.55 9.84
C ILE A 23 -43.43 35.32 10.15
N ALA A 24 -43.98 34.13 9.91
CA ALA A 24 -43.25 32.89 9.99
C ALA A 24 -42.37 32.73 8.75
N SER A 25 -41.09 33.08 8.87
CA SER A 25 -40.09 32.75 7.85
C SER A 25 -39.80 31.25 7.88
N LEU A 26 -40.31 30.52 6.88
CA LEU A 26 -39.90 29.13 6.62
C LEU A 26 -38.43 29.12 6.15
N LEU A 27 -37.52 28.71 7.03
CA LEU A 27 -36.18 28.25 6.63
C LEU A 27 -36.32 26.84 6.04
N ALA A 28 -36.35 26.75 4.71
CA ALA A 28 -36.21 25.48 4.02
C ALA A 28 -34.76 24.99 4.17
N ILE A 29 -34.53 24.08 5.10
CA ILE A 29 -33.29 23.29 5.16
C ILE A 29 -33.35 22.31 4.00
N VAL A 30 -32.67 22.64 2.89
CA VAL A 30 -32.38 21.66 1.85
C VAL A 30 -31.29 20.74 2.41
N ALA A 31 -31.70 19.63 3.02
CA ALA A 31 -30.81 18.54 3.33
C ALA A 31 -30.37 17.89 2.02
N SER A 32 -29.22 18.32 1.49
CA SER A 32 -28.53 17.63 0.41
C SER A 32 -28.11 16.26 0.95
N VAL A 33 -28.93 15.24 0.73
CA VAL A 33 -28.53 13.85 0.93
C VAL A 33 -27.46 13.57 -0.12
N ILE A 34 -26.19 13.80 0.22
CA ILE A 34 -25.08 13.23 -0.54
C ILE A 34 -25.16 11.73 -0.25
N GLY A 35 -25.93 11.02 -1.08
CA GLY A 35 -25.89 9.57 -1.10
C GLY A 35 -24.45 9.18 -1.41
N VAL A 36 -23.75 8.60 -0.45
CA VAL A 36 -22.47 7.94 -0.68
C VAL A 36 -22.79 6.77 -1.59
N HIS A 37 -22.69 6.97 -2.90
CA HIS A 37 -22.83 5.90 -3.86
C HIS A 37 -21.56 5.07 -3.75
N SER A 38 -21.62 4.03 -2.92
CA SER A 38 -20.60 2.99 -2.89
C SER A 38 -20.55 2.38 -4.28
N ALA A 39 -19.52 2.70 -5.07
CA ALA A 39 -19.29 1.99 -6.31
C ALA A 39 -19.17 0.50 -5.98
N PRO A 40 -19.83 -0.40 -6.74
CA PRO A 40 -19.76 -1.83 -6.45
C PRO A 40 -18.29 -2.26 -6.51
N ALA A 41 -17.84 -2.94 -5.45
CA ALA A 41 -16.52 -3.57 -5.44
C ALA A 41 -16.46 -4.58 -6.60
N GLN A 42 -15.31 -4.65 -7.27
CA GLN A 42 -15.07 -5.67 -8.28
C GLN A 42 -15.21 -7.04 -7.61
N ALA A 43 -15.93 -7.97 -8.24
CA ALA A 43 -15.99 -9.35 -7.76
C ALA A 43 -14.57 -9.93 -7.74
N ALA A 44 -14.18 -10.56 -6.63
CA ALA A 44 -12.90 -11.23 -6.52
C ALA A 44 -12.77 -12.31 -7.60
N VAL A 45 -11.55 -12.48 -8.09
CA VAL A 45 -11.21 -13.52 -9.08
C VAL A 45 -10.16 -14.43 -8.46
N GLY A 46 -10.21 -15.72 -8.76
CA GLY A 46 -9.16 -16.65 -8.31
C GLY A 46 -7.80 -16.29 -8.92
N PRO A 47 -6.69 -16.72 -8.30
CA PRO A 47 -5.39 -16.56 -8.92
C PRO A 47 -5.35 -17.31 -10.26
N GLY A 48 -4.62 -16.76 -11.23
CA GLY A 48 -4.28 -17.48 -12.45
C GLY A 48 -3.48 -18.76 -12.15
N VAL A 49 -3.31 -19.60 -13.17
CA VAL A 49 -2.63 -20.90 -13.01
C VAL A 49 -1.17 -20.69 -12.66
N VAL A 50 -0.80 -21.02 -11.41
CA VAL A 50 0.56 -21.07 -10.91
C VAL A 50 0.85 -22.43 -10.25
N SER A 51 2.08 -22.94 -10.42
CA SER A 51 2.48 -24.26 -9.93
C SER A 51 3.98 -24.31 -9.62
N GLY A 52 4.43 -25.38 -8.96
CA GLY A 52 5.82 -25.56 -8.53
C GLY A 52 6.08 -24.87 -7.19
N ASP A 53 7.19 -24.15 -7.10
CA ASP A 53 7.58 -23.43 -5.89
C ASP A 53 6.79 -22.12 -5.77
N THR A 54 5.65 -22.17 -5.09
CA THR A 54 4.70 -21.05 -4.96
C THR A 54 4.62 -20.45 -3.56
N ILE A 55 5.43 -20.89 -2.61
CA ILE A 55 5.50 -20.27 -1.28
C ILE A 55 6.20 -18.91 -1.39
N VAL A 56 5.41 -17.84 -1.40
CA VAL A 56 5.89 -16.46 -1.51
C VAL A 56 5.12 -15.57 -0.54
N HIS A 57 5.81 -14.58 0.01
CA HIS A 57 5.21 -13.52 0.82
C HIS A 57 5.83 -12.19 0.38
N ASP A 58 5.00 -11.18 0.14
CA ASP A 58 5.37 -9.86 -0.41
C ASP A 58 6.20 -9.92 -1.71
N PRO A 59 5.65 -10.49 -2.81
CA PRO A 59 6.39 -10.68 -4.05
C PRO A 59 6.52 -9.41 -4.91
N SER A 60 7.72 -9.19 -5.44
CA SER A 60 7.99 -8.27 -6.55
C SER A 60 8.66 -9.00 -7.72
N MET A 61 8.12 -8.81 -8.93
CA MET A 61 8.55 -9.52 -10.14
C MET A 61 9.34 -8.63 -11.09
N LEU A 62 10.36 -9.21 -11.73
CA LEU A 62 11.00 -8.65 -12.92
C LEU A 62 11.29 -9.72 -13.97
N LYS A 63 11.54 -9.28 -15.20
CA LYS A 63 12.11 -10.10 -16.26
C LYS A 63 13.56 -9.69 -16.50
N LEU A 64 14.48 -10.65 -16.38
CA LEU A 64 15.91 -10.41 -16.56
C LEU A 64 16.33 -10.48 -18.02
N GLY A 65 17.53 -10.00 -18.30
CA GLY A 65 18.14 -10.03 -19.64
C GLY A 65 18.34 -11.43 -20.24
N ASP A 66 18.24 -12.49 -19.43
CA ASP A 66 18.20 -13.88 -19.93
C ASP A 66 16.79 -14.37 -20.32
N GLY A 67 15.81 -13.47 -20.30
CA GLY A 67 14.43 -13.73 -20.71
C GLY A 67 13.57 -14.40 -19.65
N ARG A 68 14.12 -14.73 -18.48
CA ARG A 68 13.38 -15.39 -17.39
C ARG A 68 12.75 -14.37 -16.45
N TYR A 69 11.65 -14.77 -15.82
CA TYR A 69 11.01 -14.05 -14.74
C TYR A 69 11.63 -14.46 -13.41
N TYR A 70 11.82 -13.50 -12.54
CA TYR A 70 12.27 -13.68 -11.16
C TYR A 70 11.33 -12.93 -10.24
N ILE A 71 10.87 -13.61 -9.19
CA ILE A 71 10.12 -13.02 -8.10
C ILE A 71 11.03 -12.99 -6.88
N TYR A 72 11.25 -11.78 -6.36
CA TYR A 72 11.90 -11.53 -5.08
C TYR A 72 10.81 -11.37 -4.04
N ALA A 73 10.92 -12.11 -2.93
CA ALA A 73 9.90 -12.16 -1.89
C ALA A 73 10.57 -12.26 -0.52
N THR A 74 9.83 -11.97 0.55
CA THR A 74 10.25 -12.17 1.95
C THR A 74 10.73 -13.61 2.20
N THR A 75 10.23 -14.59 1.45
CA THR A 75 10.58 -16.02 1.55
C THR A 75 11.77 -16.46 0.68
N GLY A 76 12.38 -15.55 -0.11
CA GLY A 76 13.48 -15.87 -1.01
C GLY A 76 13.17 -15.52 -2.47
N VAL A 77 13.77 -16.26 -3.41
CA VAL A 77 13.61 -16.00 -4.84
C VAL A 77 13.07 -17.24 -5.55
N VAL A 78 12.08 -17.05 -6.42
CA VAL A 78 11.62 -18.07 -7.37
C VAL A 78 11.75 -17.55 -8.81
N THR A 79 11.92 -18.45 -9.77
CA THR A 79 12.08 -18.12 -11.20
C THR A 79 11.12 -18.91 -12.08
N SER A 80 10.73 -18.34 -13.21
CA SER A 80 9.91 -18.99 -14.23
C SER A 80 10.32 -18.54 -15.63
N THR A 81 10.00 -19.34 -16.65
CA THR A 81 10.11 -18.97 -18.07
C THR A 81 8.80 -18.45 -18.66
N ASP A 82 7.67 -18.71 -17.99
CA ASP A 82 6.32 -18.47 -18.54
C ASP A 82 5.35 -17.80 -17.54
N ARG A 83 5.77 -17.61 -16.28
CA ARG A 83 4.98 -17.08 -15.15
C ARG A 83 3.90 -18.04 -14.63
N THR A 84 3.93 -19.31 -15.01
CA THR A 84 2.94 -20.32 -14.61
C THR A 84 3.57 -21.48 -13.83
N ARG A 85 4.82 -21.86 -14.13
CA ARG A 85 5.57 -22.83 -13.33
C ARG A 85 6.82 -22.20 -12.76
N PHE A 86 6.91 -22.17 -11.44
CA PHE A 86 8.02 -21.56 -10.71
C PHE A 86 8.94 -22.62 -10.11
N SER A 87 10.20 -22.27 -9.98
CA SER A 87 11.22 -23.07 -9.30
C SER A 87 12.05 -22.19 -8.39
N ASN A 88 12.47 -22.73 -7.24
CA ASN A 88 13.32 -22.07 -6.28
C ASN A 88 14.62 -21.60 -6.96
N ALA A 89 14.96 -20.33 -6.75
CA ALA A 89 16.15 -19.66 -7.27
C ALA A 89 17.12 -19.22 -6.15
N GLY A 90 16.85 -19.62 -4.90
CA GLY A 90 17.72 -19.41 -3.75
C GLY A 90 17.41 -18.14 -2.96
N ALA A 91 18.42 -17.67 -2.22
CA ALA A 91 18.31 -16.49 -1.37
C ALA A 91 18.46 -15.19 -2.18
N ILE A 92 17.91 -14.09 -1.66
CA ILE A 92 18.06 -12.76 -2.24
C ILE A 92 19.53 -12.36 -2.28
N PHE A 93 20.18 -12.35 -1.11
CA PHE A 93 21.60 -12.05 -0.97
C PHE A 93 22.40 -13.33 -0.78
N SER A 94 23.65 -13.35 -1.25
CA SER A 94 24.62 -14.38 -0.90
C SER A 94 25.01 -14.28 0.57
N THR A 95 25.13 -13.04 1.06
CA THR A 95 25.29 -12.70 2.48
C THR A 95 24.38 -11.52 2.78
N THR A 96 23.43 -11.69 3.71
CA THR A 96 22.57 -10.58 4.14
C THR A 96 23.43 -9.45 4.74
N PRO A 97 23.18 -8.17 4.38
CA PRO A 97 23.94 -7.04 4.91
C PRO A 97 23.92 -6.98 6.43
N SER A 98 25.08 -6.78 7.06
CA SER A 98 25.24 -6.90 8.51
C SER A 98 24.38 -5.93 9.31
N TRP A 99 24.09 -4.75 8.76
CA TRP A 99 23.27 -3.73 9.42
C TRP A 99 21.80 -4.17 9.61
N VAL A 100 21.32 -5.16 8.85
CA VAL A 100 19.96 -5.72 9.00
C VAL A 100 19.74 -6.23 10.42
N ARG A 101 20.77 -6.79 11.07
CA ARG A 101 20.71 -7.29 12.45
C ARG A 101 20.36 -6.23 13.49
N ASN A 102 20.57 -4.96 13.19
CA ASN A 102 20.19 -3.86 14.08
C ASN A 102 18.67 -3.68 14.17
N TYR A 103 17.92 -4.19 13.20
CA TYR A 103 16.46 -4.06 13.09
C TYR A 103 15.75 -5.42 13.14
N ASN A 104 16.41 -6.49 12.68
CA ASN A 104 15.88 -7.84 12.61
C ASN A 104 16.93 -8.86 13.12
N ALA A 105 16.72 -9.41 14.31
CA ALA A 105 17.68 -10.34 14.94
C ALA A 105 17.90 -11.63 14.13
N ASP A 106 16.88 -12.07 13.39
CA ASP A 106 16.92 -13.26 12.52
C ASP A 106 17.68 -13.00 11.20
N ASN A 107 18.13 -11.76 10.98
CA ASN A 107 18.91 -11.35 9.81
C ASN A 107 18.18 -11.62 8.48
N GLN A 108 16.87 -11.37 8.48
CA GLN A 108 16.00 -11.50 7.33
C GLN A 108 15.64 -10.13 6.75
N VAL A 109 15.44 -10.10 5.43
CA VAL A 109 14.93 -8.93 4.72
C VAL A 109 13.50 -9.22 4.25
N TRP A 110 12.64 -8.21 4.27
CA TRP A 110 11.23 -8.35 3.90
C TRP A 110 10.86 -7.45 2.73
N ALA A 111 9.74 -7.78 2.08
CA ALA A 111 9.05 -6.96 1.06
C ALA A 111 10.02 -6.27 0.08
N PRO A 112 10.83 -7.04 -0.67
CA PRO A 112 11.71 -6.46 -1.65
C PRO A 112 10.89 -5.89 -2.83
N ASP A 113 11.21 -4.67 -3.25
CA ASP A 113 10.74 -4.07 -4.51
C ASP A 113 11.90 -4.04 -5.49
N VAL A 114 11.66 -4.51 -6.71
CA VAL A 114 12.71 -4.69 -7.72
C VAL A 114 12.32 -4.07 -9.06
N SER A 115 13.26 -3.34 -9.65
CA SER A 115 13.05 -2.60 -10.90
C SER A 115 14.34 -2.44 -11.70
N PHE A 116 14.23 -1.96 -12.94
CA PHE A 116 15.38 -1.66 -13.79
C PHE A 116 15.35 -0.19 -14.24
N HIS A 117 16.32 0.59 -13.77
CA HIS A 117 16.45 2.01 -14.09
C HIS A 117 17.93 2.41 -14.20
N GLY A 118 18.23 3.36 -15.10
CA GLY A 118 19.59 3.87 -15.26
C GLY A 118 20.63 2.79 -15.63
N GLY A 119 20.21 1.75 -16.36
CA GLY A 119 21.09 0.65 -16.77
C GLY A 119 21.46 -0.35 -15.67
N LYS A 120 20.78 -0.31 -14.51
CA LYS A 120 21.01 -1.21 -13.38
C LYS A 120 19.70 -1.79 -12.88
N TYR A 121 19.79 -3.00 -12.34
CA TYR A 121 18.73 -3.56 -11.51
C TYR A 121 18.85 -2.98 -10.10
N LEU A 122 17.71 -2.58 -9.56
CA LEU A 122 17.57 -1.89 -8.30
C LEU A 122 16.67 -2.72 -7.39
N MET A 123 17.00 -2.75 -6.10
CA MET A 123 16.17 -3.39 -5.09
C MET A 123 16.07 -2.51 -3.84
N TYR A 124 14.87 -2.16 -3.43
CA TYR A 124 14.60 -1.66 -2.08
C TYR A 124 14.11 -2.82 -1.24
N TYR A 125 14.48 -2.88 0.04
CA TYR A 125 14.12 -3.98 0.93
C TYR A 125 14.01 -3.51 2.37
N THR A 126 13.30 -4.27 3.19
CA THR A 126 12.99 -3.91 4.58
C THR A 126 13.87 -4.67 5.57
N ALA A 127 14.30 -3.98 6.63
CA ALA A 127 14.76 -4.60 7.88
C ALA A 127 13.88 -4.10 9.04
N SER A 128 13.18 -5.01 9.71
CA SER A 128 12.23 -4.68 10.78
C SER A 128 11.95 -5.88 11.68
N LYS A 129 11.19 -5.65 12.75
CA LYS A 129 10.61 -6.65 13.66
C LYS A 129 9.10 -6.46 13.72
N PHE A 130 8.36 -7.58 13.69
CA PHE A 130 6.91 -7.59 13.60
C PHE A 130 6.27 -6.78 14.74
N ALA A 131 5.20 -6.05 14.41
CA ALA A 131 4.47 -5.17 15.33
C ALA A 131 5.29 -4.04 15.99
N THR A 132 6.41 -3.63 15.36
CA THR A 132 7.18 -2.44 15.76
C THR A 132 7.39 -1.51 14.58
N ASN A 133 7.74 -0.25 14.84
CA ASN A 133 8.17 0.71 13.80
C ASN A 133 9.62 1.19 13.99
N ASN A 134 10.45 0.44 14.73
CA ASN A 134 11.89 0.64 14.63
C ASN A 134 12.37 -0.12 13.39
N SER A 135 12.49 0.57 12.27
CA SER A 135 12.61 -0.06 10.95
C SER A 135 13.50 0.74 10.01
N ALA A 136 14.01 0.05 8.99
CA ALA A 136 14.85 0.65 7.97
C ALA A 136 14.54 0.08 6.59
N ILE A 137 14.53 0.95 5.60
CA ILE A 137 14.54 0.56 4.18
C ILE A 137 15.99 0.62 3.70
N GLY A 138 16.47 -0.48 3.15
CA GLY A 138 17.75 -0.61 2.48
C GLY A 138 17.63 -0.45 0.97
N PHE A 139 18.75 -0.19 0.32
CA PHE A 139 18.87 -0.17 -1.14
C PHE A 139 20.03 -1.07 -1.57
N ALA A 140 19.81 -1.84 -2.62
CA ALA A 140 20.84 -2.63 -3.28
C ALA A 140 20.74 -2.45 -4.80
N SER A 141 21.88 -2.63 -5.46
CA SER A 141 21.97 -2.56 -6.92
C SER A 141 22.69 -3.78 -7.49
N SER A 142 22.34 -4.18 -8.70
CA SER A 142 23.00 -5.25 -9.44
C SER A 142 23.10 -4.92 -10.93
N SER A 143 24.16 -5.40 -11.58
CA SER A 143 24.29 -5.36 -13.04
C SER A 143 23.51 -6.46 -13.73
N SER A 144 23.26 -7.60 -13.05
CA SER A 144 22.57 -8.75 -13.63
C SER A 144 21.18 -8.97 -13.05
N GLY A 145 20.89 -8.41 -11.87
CA GLY A 145 19.65 -8.61 -11.15
C GLY A 145 19.39 -10.06 -10.70
N LYS A 146 20.41 -10.94 -10.77
CA LYS A 146 20.27 -12.36 -10.38
C LYS A 146 20.33 -12.54 -8.86
N PRO A 147 19.74 -13.62 -8.30
CA PRO A 147 19.89 -13.96 -6.89
C PRO A 147 21.36 -13.99 -6.47
N GLY A 148 21.67 -13.44 -5.30
CA GLY A 148 23.02 -13.34 -4.76
C GLY A 148 23.94 -12.29 -5.41
N SER A 149 23.53 -11.64 -6.50
CA SER A 149 24.34 -10.62 -7.20
C SER A 149 24.18 -9.20 -6.65
N TRP A 150 23.23 -9.01 -5.74
CA TRP A 150 22.88 -7.70 -5.18
C TRP A 150 23.99 -7.15 -4.29
N LYS A 151 24.46 -5.95 -4.61
CA LYS A 151 25.39 -5.18 -3.78
C LYS A 151 24.61 -4.19 -2.93
N ASP A 152 24.68 -4.36 -1.62
CA ASP A 152 24.13 -3.43 -0.64
C ASP A 152 24.74 -2.02 -0.80
N GLN A 153 23.87 -1.01 -0.73
CA GLN A 153 24.20 0.42 -0.76
C GLN A 153 23.84 1.11 0.58
N GLY A 154 23.40 0.32 1.56
CA GLY A 154 23.05 0.74 2.91
C GLY A 154 21.63 1.27 3.02
N ILE A 155 21.39 1.93 4.15
CA ILE A 155 20.08 2.45 4.54
C ILE A 155 19.71 3.68 3.69
N VAL A 156 18.44 3.73 3.30
CA VAL A 156 17.77 4.82 2.58
C VAL A 156 16.98 5.70 3.54
N TYR A 157 16.16 5.08 4.38
CA TYR A 157 15.25 5.77 5.28
C TYR A 157 14.94 4.91 6.50
N THR A 158 14.64 5.54 7.64
CA THR A 158 14.36 4.85 8.90
C THR A 158 13.14 5.42 9.61
N SER A 159 12.61 4.63 10.54
CA SER A 159 11.66 5.06 11.57
C SER A 159 12.11 4.49 12.92
N LYS A 160 11.71 5.15 14.00
CA LYS A 160 11.88 4.75 15.40
C LYS A 160 10.53 4.78 16.12
N SER A 161 10.50 4.25 17.34
CA SER A 161 9.27 4.17 18.17
C SER A 161 8.55 5.50 18.43
N SER A 162 9.23 6.64 18.28
CA SER A 162 8.64 7.97 18.45
C SER A 162 8.01 8.54 17.17
N ASP A 163 8.23 7.89 16.02
CA ASP A 163 7.64 8.31 14.75
C ASP A 163 6.20 7.82 14.62
N ASP A 164 5.39 8.57 13.88
CA ASP A 164 3.99 8.25 13.58
C ASP A 164 3.84 7.47 12.26
N TYR A 165 4.90 6.83 11.79
CA TYR A 165 4.91 6.02 10.56
C TYR A 165 5.87 4.84 10.74
N ASN A 166 5.85 3.91 9.78
CA ASN A 166 6.77 2.78 9.73
C ASN A 166 7.55 2.77 8.41
N ALA A 167 8.88 2.71 8.47
CA ALA A 167 9.76 2.69 7.30
C ALA A 167 9.98 1.25 6.79
N ILE A 168 8.94 0.67 6.19
CA ILE A 168 8.94 -0.65 5.55
C ILE A 168 8.20 -0.58 4.20
N ASP A 169 8.27 -1.66 3.41
CA ASP A 169 7.53 -1.85 2.16
C ASP A 169 7.83 -0.76 1.11
N GLY A 170 9.10 -0.50 0.88
CA GLY A 170 9.53 0.54 -0.07
C GLY A 170 9.29 0.14 -1.52
N ASN A 171 8.60 0.97 -2.30
CA ASN A 171 8.41 0.83 -3.74
C ASN A 171 8.98 2.05 -4.50
N LEU A 172 9.87 1.80 -5.46
CA LEU A 172 10.40 2.84 -6.33
C LEU A 172 9.38 3.19 -7.43
N VAL A 173 9.11 4.48 -7.59
CA VAL A 173 8.43 5.02 -8.77
C VAL A 173 9.24 6.16 -9.38
N VAL A 174 9.41 6.12 -10.70
CA VAL A 174 9.99 7.21 -11.47
C VAL A 174 8.85 7.96 -12.14
N ASP A 175 8.69 9.25 -11.83
CA ASP A 175 7.60 10.07 -12.38
C ASP A 175 7.82 10.44 -13.87
N GLY A 176 6.79 11.00 -14.51
CA GLY A 176 6.85 11.40 -15.92
C GLY A 176 7.89 12.49 -16.24
N GLY A 177 8.43 13.17 -15.22
CA GLY A 177 9.54 14.11 -15.35
C GLY A 177 10.92 13.50 -15.05
N GLY A 178 10.98 12.20 -14.78
CA GLY A 178 12.20 11.46 -14.47
C GLY A 178 12.66 11.57 -13.02
N LYS A 179 11.88 12.19 -12.11
CA LYS A 179 12.23 12.24 -10.69
C LYS A 179 11.91 10.91 -10.03
N TRP A 180 12.78 10.47 -9.15
CA TRP A 180 12.62 9.23 -8.41
C TRP A 180 11.93 9.51 -7.08
N TRP A 181 11.04 8.60 -6.70
CA TRP A 181 10.29 8.65 -5.46
C TRP A 181 10.20 7.27 -4.85
N LEU A 182 10.19 7.22 -3.52
CA LEU A 182 9.99 5.99 -2.76
C LEU A 182 8.68 6.09 -1.99
N ALA A 183 7.69 5.29 -2.39
CA ALA A 183 6.50 5.07 -1.60
C ALA A 183 6.80 4.00 -0.55
N PHE A 184 6.31 4.15 0.68
CA PHE A 184 6.55 3.18 1.76
C PHE A 184 5.49 3.34 2.85
N GLY A 185 5.41 2.38 3.76
CA GLY A 185 4.59 2.52 4.97
C GLY A 185 3.70 1.33 5.25
N SER A 186 3.43 1.15 6.54
CA SER A 186 2.58 0.11 7.09
C SER A 186 1.97 0.59 8.40
N PHE A 187 0.65 0.46 8.56
CA PHE A 187 -0.11 0.89 9.75
C PHE A 187 0.15 2.38 10.11
N TRP A 188 0.21 2.73 11.41
CA TRP A 188 0.42 4.09 11.93
C TRP A 188 -0.34 5.17 11.12
N SER A 189 0.31 6.28 10.73
CA SER A 189 -0.31 7.32 9.90
C SER A 189 -0.36 6.97 8.39
N GLY A 190 -0.08 5.73 8.03
CA GLY A 190 -0.25 5.16 6.70
C GLY A 190 0.91 5.38 5.74
N ILE A 191 0.59 5.40 4.45
CA ILE A 191 1.53 5.41 3.34
C ILE A 191 2.18 6.78 3.17
N LYS A 192 3.50 6.76 2.99
CA LYS A 192 4.37 7.91 2.80
C LYS A 192 5.04 7.89 1.44
N LEU A 193 5.52 9.05 1.01
CA LEU A 193 6.34 9.23 -0.18
C LEU A 193 7.47 10.20 0.14
N ILE A 194 8.68 9.86 -0.28
CA ILE A 194 9.85 10.76 -0.26
C ILE A 194 10.48 10.83 -1.64
N GLN A 195 11.15 11.94 -1.94
CA GLN A 195 11.92 12.05 -3.18
C GLN A 195 13.29 11.40 -3.00
N LEU A 196 13.77 10.73 -4.04
CA LEU A 196 15.08 10.09 -4.09
C LEU A 196 16.02 10.82 -5.06
N ASP A 197 17.31 10.74 -4.77
CA ASP A 197 18.39 11.06 -5.69
C ASP A 197 18.71 9.82 -6.56
N PRO A 198 18.50 9.88 -7.90
CA PRO A 198 18.81 8.78 -8.80
C PRO A 198 20.27 8.33 -8.79
N GLY A 199 21.20 9.22 -8.45
CA GLY A 199 22.63 8.92 -8.41
C GLY A 199 23.02 8.03 -7.22
N THR A 200 22.28 8.13 -6.11
CA THR A 200 22.59 7.40 -4.87
C THR A 200 21.54 6.35 -4.50
N GLY A 201 20.31 6.46 -5.02
CA GLY A 201 19.16 5.66 -4.60
C GLY A 201 18.67 5.99 -3.19
N LYS A 202 19.08 7.14 -2.63
CA LYS A 202 18.75 7.56 -1.26
C LYS A 202 17.88 8.80 -1.27
N GLN A 203 17.34 9.17 -0.11
CA GLN A 203 16.54 10.40 0.00
C GLN A 203 17.32 11.60 -0.54
N LEU A 204 16.67 12.39 -1.39
CA LEU A 204 17.26 13.58 -1.96
C LEU A 204 17.51 14.63 -0.86
N SER A 205 18.76 15.03 -0.66
CA SER A 205 19.13 15.95 0.44
C SER A 205 18.52 17.35 0.30
N SER A 206 18.26 17.80 -0.93
CA SER A 206 17.62 19.09 -1.21
C SER A 206 16.10 19.05 -1.09
N ASN A 207 15.48 17.86 -0.96
CA ASN A 207 14.06 17.72 -0.68
C ASN A 207 13.80 16.61 0.34
N THR A 208 13.69 17.00 1.61
CA THR A 208 13.42 16.10 2.72
C THR A 208 11.92 15.98 3.07
N ALA A 209 11.04 16.55 2.24
CA ALA A 209 9.60 16.49 2.47
C ALA A 209 9.10 15.03 2.45
N ARG A 210 8.20 14.72 3.38
CA ARG A 210 7.50 13.43 3.47
C ARG A 210 6.01 13.68 3.23
N TYR A 211 5.50 13.15 2.12
CA TYR A 211 4.10 13.30 1.74
C TYR A 211 3.31 12.11 2.30
N SER A 212 2.09 12.34 2.79
CA SER A 212 1.16 11.27 3.16
C SER A 212 0.24 10.97 1.96
N LEU A 213 0.19 9.71 1.54
CA LEU A 213 -0.56 9.31 0.35
C LEU A 213 -1.88 8.59 0.67
N ALA A 214 -1.88 7.76 1.71
CA ALA A 214 -3.04 6.98 2.11
C ALA A 214 -3.03 6.70 3.61
N SER A 215 -4.19 6.59 4.25
CA SER A 215 -4.35 6.19 5.65
C SER A 215 -5.69 5.51 5.86
N ARG A 216 -5.84 4.73 6.94
CA ARG A 216 -7.12 4.10 7.30
C ARG A 216 -7.49 4.48 8.73
N PRO A 217 -8.76 4.86 8.98
CA PRO A 217 -9.22 5.06 10.35
C PRO A 217 -9.19 3.72 11.11
N TYR A 218 -8.88 3.76 12.40
CA TYR A 218 -8.93 2.59 13.28
C TYR A 218 -10.33 1.94 13.24
N PRO A 219 -10.47 0.60 13.18
CA PRO A 219 -9.41 -0.41 13.28
C PRO A 219 -8.78 -0.82 11.93
N GLY A 220 -9.05 -0.08 10.85
CA GLY A 220 -8.49 -0.36 9.53
C GLY A 220 -6.96 -0.18 9.49
N ALA A 221 -6.31 -0.95 8.61
CA ALA A 221 -4.88 -0.88 8.37
C ALA A 221 -4.58 -0.71 6.88
N VAL A 222 -3.42 -0.13 6.58
CA VAL A 222 -2.92 0.03 5.21
C VAL A 222 -1.41 -0.19 5.18
N GLU A 223 -0.93 -0.95 4.20
CA GLU A 223 0.49 -1.19 3.97
C GLU A 223 0.78 -1.62 2.52
N ALA A 224 2.01 -2.07 2.22
CA ALA A 224 2.44 -2.55 0.91
C ALA A 224 2.06 -1.62 -0.26
N PRO A 225 2.54 -0.35 -0.28
CA PRO A 225 2.24 0.55 -1.37
C PRO A 225 2.98 0.14 -2.65
N PHE A 226 2.30 0.24 -3.79
CA PHE A 226 2.91 0.11 -5.11
C PHE A 226 2.32 1.17 -6.05
N ILE A 227 3.16 2.01 -6.66
CA ILE A 227 2.71 3.06 -7.57
C ILE A 227 3.04 2.68 -9.01
N GLN A 228 2.00 2.49 -9.83
CA GLN A 228 2.13 2.22 -11.26
C GLN A 228 1.58 3.38 -12.09
N GLN A 229 2.29 3.77 -13.14
CA GLN A 229 1.78 4.69 -14.15
C GLN A 229 1.09 3.94 -15.28
N ALA A 230 -0.17 4.30 -15.58
CA ALA A 230 -0.89 3.82 -16.75
C ALA A 230 -2.00 4.81 -17.15
N ASN A 231 -2.35 4.88 -18.44
CA ASN A 231 -3.49 5.67 -18.93
C ASN A 231 -3.50 7.15 -18.46
N GLY A 232 -2.31 7.76 -18.29
CA GLY A 232 -2.16 9.14 -17.82
C GLY A 232 -2.43 9.36 -16.32
N TRP A 233 -2.41 8.30 -15.52
CA TRP A 233 -2.62 8.33 -14.07
C TRP A 233 -1.48 7.63 -13.34
N TYR A 234 -1.23 8.06 -12.10
CA TYR A 234 -0.54 7.27 -11.09
C TYR A 234 -1.59 6.49 -10.31
N TYR A 235 -1.50 5.17 -10.26
CA TYR A 235 -2.33 4.32 -9.40
C TYR A 235 -1.51 3.91 -8.18
N LEU A 236 -2.02 4.23 -6.99
CA LEU A 236 -1.48 3.74 -5.73
C LEU A 236 -2.27 2.50 -5.32
N PHE A 237 -1.65 1.34 -5.49
CA PHE A 237 -2.13 0.09 -4.93
C PHE A 237 -1.65 -0.02 -3.49
N VAL A 238 -2.50 -0.54 -2.61
CA VAL A 238 -2.19 -0.80 -1.21
C VAL A 238 -2.87 -2.08 -0.75
N SER A 239 -2.31 -2.70 0.29
CA SER A 239 -3.00 -3.76 1.03
C SER A 239 -3.75 -3.17 2.22
N PHE A 240 -5.02 -3.56 2.36
CA PHE A 240 -5.90 -3.15 3.46
C PHE A 240 -6.09 -4.27 4.48
N ASP A 241 -6.23 -3.87 5.74
CA ASP A 241 -6.58 -4.72 6.88
C ASP A 241 -5.44 -5.70 7.26
N ALA A 242 -5.73 -6.92 7.74
CA ALA A 242 -4.73 -7.74 8.42
C ALA A 242 -4.14 -8.85 7.54
N CYS A 243 -2.81 -8.82 7.36
CA CYS A 243 -2.03 -9.96 6.88
C CYS A 243 -1.75 -10.97 8.00
N CYS A 244 -1.01 -12.01 7.62
CA CYS A 244 -0.13 -12.76 8.52
C CYS A 244 -0.86 -13.53 9.62
N LYS A 245 -2.12 -13.90 9.36
CA LYS A 245 -2.96 -14.71 10.25
C LYS A 245 -3.39 -16.03 9.57
N GLY A 246 -2.60 -16.50 8.60
CA GLY A 246 -2.93 -17.67 7.79
C GLY A 246 -4.30 -17.52 7.13
N ALA A 247 -5.12 -18.57 7.18
CA ALA A 247 -6.49 -18.56 6.65
C ALA A 247 -7.43 -17.53 7.33
N SER A 248 -7.05 -16.96 8.48
CA SER A 248 -7.81 -15.87 9.15
C SER A 248 -7.38 -14.46 8.71
N SER A 249 -6.53 -14.34 7.69
CA SER A 249 -6.11 -13.04 7.16
C SER A 249 -7.26 -12.37 6.42
N THR A 250 -7.41 -11.05 6.61
CA THR A 250 -8.52 -10.25 6.05
C THR A 250 -8.06 -9.25 4.99
N TYR A 251 -6.82 -9.42 4.54
CA TYR A 251 -6.18 -8.61 3.53
C TYR A 251 -7.02 -8.42 2.25
N LYS A 252 -6.89 -7.24 1.65
CA LYS A 252 -7.52 -6.88 0.37
C LYS A 252 -6.59 -5.96 -0.39
N ILE A 253 -6.57 -6.06 -1.72
CA ILE A 253 -5.87 -5.10 -2.56
C ILE A 253 -6.84 -3.99 -2.94
N ALA A 254 -6.48 -2.77 -2.59
CA ALA A 254 -7.24 -1.56 -2.92
C ALA A 254 -6.40 -0.59 -3.75
N VAL A 255 -7.08 0.29 -4.48
CA VAL A 255 -6.43 1.26 -5.37
C VAL A 255 -7.13 2.61 -5.40
N GLY A 256 -6.34 3.66 -5.46
CA GLY A 256 -6.77 5.00 -5.87
C GLY A 256 -5.83 5.54 -6.94
N ARG A 257 -6.21 6.66 -7.58
CA ARG A 257 -5.40 7.28 -8.64
C ARG A 257 -5.26 8.79 -8.49
N ALA A 258 -4.16 9.32 -9.00
CA ALA A 258 -3.80 10.73 -8.97
C ALA A 258 -3.19 11.19 -10.31
N ARG A 259 -3.29 12.50 -10.61
CA ARG A 259 -2.58 13.11 -11.75
C ARG A 259 -1.12 13.47 -11.42
N SER A 260 -0.80 13.62 -10.14
CA SER A 260 0.56 13.82 -9.64
C SER A 260 0.97 12.63 -8.76
N VAL A 261 2.23 12.24 -8.81
CA VAL A 261 2.79 11.18 -7.95
C VAL A 261 2.62 11.50 -6.45
N THR A 262 2.60 12.79 -6.09
CA THR A 262 2.37 13.27 -4.71
C THR A 262 0.91 13.29 -4.29
N GLY A 263 -0.02 12.84 -5.15
CA GLY A 263 -1.45 12.85 -4.89
C GLY A 263 -2.14 14.20 -5.17
N PRO A 264 -3.38 14.39 -4.68
CA PRO A 264 -4.13 13.43 -3.87
C PRO A 264 -4.55 12.20 -4.68
N TYR A 265 -4.48 11.03 -4.06
CA TYR A 265 -5.01 9.79 -4.63
C TYR A 265 -6.47 9.64 -4.20
N LEU A 266 -7.37 9.54 -5.18
CA LEU A 266 -8.79 9.35 -4.95
C LEU A 266 -9.21 7.97 -5.44
N ASP A 267 -10.18 7.35 -4.78
CA ASP A 267 -10.81 6.12 -5.27
C ASP A 267 -11.89 6.38 -6.34
N ARG A 268 -12.57 5.32 -6.79
CA ARG A 268 -13.60 5.40 -7.85
C ARG A 268 -14.79 6.25 -7.43
N ALA A 269 -15.10 6.31 -6.14
CA ALA A 269 -16.15 7.16 -5.59
C ALA A 269 -15.68 8.60 -5.30
N GLY A 270 -14.40 8.91 -5.54
CA GLY A 270 -13.81 10.22 -5.30
C GLY A 270 -13.37 10.44 -3.85
N VAL A 271 -13.33 9.40 -3.01
CA VAL A 271 -12.88 9.52 -1.63
C VAL A 271 -11.35 9.52 -1.58
N ASP A 272 -10.79 10.48 -0.86
CA ASP A 272 -9.36 10.60 -0.66
C ASP A 272 -8.80 9.41 0.12
N MET A 273 -7.75 8.77 -0.41
CA MET A 273 -7.10 7.63 0.25
C MET A 273 -6.50 8.00 1.60
N ARG A 274 -6.20 9.29 1.86
CA ARG A 274 -5.77 9.77 3.18
C ARG A 274 -6.89 9.71 4.22
N ASN A 275 -8.14 9.60 3.80
CA ASN A 275 -9.33 9.48 4.64
C ASN A 275 -9.97 8.09 4.57
N GLY A 276 -9.20 7.08 4.17
CA GLY A 276 -9.66 5.70 4.06
C GLY A 276 -10.33 5.33 2.73
N GLY A 277 -10.28 6.22 1.73
CA GLY A 277 -10.65 5.88 0.36
C GLY A 277 -9.79 4.75 -0.22
N GLY A 278 -10.36 4.00 -1.15
CA GLY A 278 -9.67 2.92 -1.87
C GLY A 278 -10.67 1.98 -2.53
N THR A 279 -10.57 1.84 -3.85
CA THR A 279 -11.41 0.88 -4.60
C THR A 279 -10.82 -0.51 -4.40
N VAL A 280 -11.52 -1.40 -3.70
CA VAL A 280 -11.09 -2.80 -3.57
C VAL A 280 -11.21 -3.48 -4.94
N ILE A 281 -10.09 -4.02 -5.44
CA ILE A 281 -10.02 -4.71 -6.73
C ILE A 281 -9.74 -6.21 -6.60
N GLN A 282 -9.29 -6.64 -5.41
CA GLN A 282 -9.11 -8.06 -5.10
C GLN A 282 -9.31 -8.29 -3.60
N SER A 283 -10.05 -9.35 -3.27
CA SER A 283 -10.33 -9.78 -1.89
C SER A 283 -10.38 -11.30 -1.84
N GLY A 284 -10.54 -11.88 -0.65
CA GLY A 284 -10.61 -13.33 -0.52
C GLY A 284 -11.75 -13.98 -1.32
N LEU A 285 -11.51 -15.20 -1.81
CA LEU A 285 -12.45 -16.01 -2.59
C LEU A 285 -12.15 -17.51 -2.41
N GLY A 286 -13.11 -18.28 -1.91
CA GLY A 286 -12.91 -19.71 -1.69
C GLY A 286 -11.72 -19.98 -0.77
N SER A 287 -10.72 -20.73 -1.24
CA SER A 287 -9.47 -21.04 -0.52
C SER A 287 -8.40 -19.95 -0.63
N MET A 288 -8.69 -18.82 -1.30
CA MET A 288 -7.82 -17.65 -1.33
C MET A 288 -8.20 -16.71 -0.19
N HIS A 289 -7.46 -16.74 0.92
CA HIS A 289 -7.67 -15.84 2.06
C HIS A 289 -6.72 -14.65 2.01
N GLY A 290 -7.22 -13.45 2.28
CA GLY A 290 -6.40 -12.26 2.45
C GLY A 290 -5.35 -11.97 1.36
N PRO A 291 -5.72 -11.79 0.07
CA PRO A 291 -4.75 -11.40 -0.96
C PRO A 291 -4.19 -9.99 -0.74
N GLY A 292 -2.86 -9.82 -0.86
CA GLY A 292 -2.15 -8.55 -0.73
C GLY A 292 -0.63 -8.66 -0.86
N GLY A 293 0.12 -7.70 -0.31
CA GLY A 293 1.57 -7.56 -0.47
C GLY A 293 1.96 -7.41 -1.94
N GLN A 294 1.16 -6.67 -2.70
CA GLN A 294 1.15 -6.71 -4.17
C GLN A 294 2.21 -5.83 -4.83
N SER A 295 2.61 -6.26 -6.02
CA SER A 295 3.30 -5.45 -7.03
C SER A 295 2.58 -5.51 -8.37
N VAL A 296 2.89 -4.57 -9.26
CA VAL A 296 2.44 -4.60 -10.65
C VAL A 296 3.64 -4.70 -11.58
N PHE A 297 3.67 -5.75 -12.40
CA PHE A 297 4.72 -5.97 -13.38
C PHE A 297 4.17 -5.70 -14.79
N ARG A 298 4.82 -4.81 -15.52
CA ARG A 298 4.54 -4.52 -16.94
C ARG A 298 5.33 -5.47 -17.82
N ASP A 299 4.64 -6.29 -18.60
CA ASP A 299 5.24 -7.18 -19.59
C ASP A 299 4.73 -6.89 -21.02
N GLY A 300 5.25 -7.63 -22.00
CA GLY A 300 4.87 -7.48 -23.40
C GLY A 300 3.40 -7.79 -23.72
N ASP A 301 2.70 -8.52 -22.85
CA ASP A 301 1.28 -8.87 -23.00
C ASP A 301 0.34 -8.12 -22.04
N GLY A 302 0.85 -7.13 -21.30
CA GLY A 302 0.06 -6.25 -20.43
C GLY A 302 0.59 -6.10 -19.01
N ASP A 303 -0.19 -5.42 -18.17
CA ASP A 303 0.07 -5.32 -16.74
C ASP A 303 -0.34 -6.62 -16.04
N ILE A 304 0.45 -7.00 -15.04
CA ILE A 304 0.25 -8.21 -14.25
C ILE A 304 0.27 -7.84 -12.79
N LEU A 305 -0.81 -8.19 -12.08
CA LEU A 305 -0.85 -8.10 -10.63
C LEU A 305 -0.19 -9.33 -10.04
N VAL A 306 0.85 -9.12 -9.24
CA VAL A 306 1.60 -10.18 -8.54
C VAL A 306 1.42 -9.94 -7.05
N TYR A 307 0.98 -10.96 -6.32
CA TYR A 307 0.61 -10.81 -4.91
C TYR A 307 0.78 -12.14 -4.16
N HIS A 308 0.65 -12.12 -2.84
CA HIS A 308 0.48 -13.34 -2.07
C HIS A 308 -0.94 -13.43 -1.50
N TYR A 309 -1.39 -14.64 -1.24
CA TYR A 309 -2.61 -14.93 -0.48
C TYR A 309 -2.35 -16.10 0.47
N TYR A 310 -3.21 -16.35 1.44
CA TYR A 310 -3.11 -17.50 2.32
C TYR A 310 -4.06 -18.61 1.89
N ASP A 311 -3.57 -19.85 1.75
CA ASP A 311 -4.44 -21.00 1.50
C ASP A 311 -5.15 -21.47 2.79
N ASP A 312 -6.00 -22.50 2.69
CA ASP A 312 -6.75 -23.04 3.85
C ASP A 312 -5.83 -23.59 4.96
N ARG A 313 -4.57 -23.91 4.65
CA ARG A 313 -3.56 -24.32 5.63
C ARG A 313 -2.86 -23.13 6.28
N GLY A 314 -3.07 -21.94 5.74
CA GLY A 314 -2.44 -20.70 6.16
C GLY A 314 -1.08 -20.46 5.50
N ASP A 315 -0.69 -21.24 4.50
CA ASP A 315 0.56 -21.01 3.77
C ASP A 315 0.38 -19.81 2.83
N ALA A 316 1.37 -18.90 2.80
CA ALA A 316 1.38 -17.80 1.85
C ALA A 316 1.78 -18.31 0.44
N ARG A 317 0.86 -18.20 -0.51
CA ARG A 317 0.95 -18.68 -1.89
C ARG A 317 0.97 -17.53 -2.88
N LEU A 318 1.68 -17.73 -3.98
CA LEU A 318 1.74 -16.81 -5.11
C LEU A 318 0.38 -16.69 -5.80
N GLY A 319 -0.08 -15.45 -5.98
CA GLY A 319 -1.17 -15.11 -6.87
C GLY A 319 -0.64 -14.28 -8.04
N ILE A 320 -1.08 -14.62 -9.25
CA ILE A 320 -0.78 -13.88 -10.48
C ILE A 320 -2.07 -13.72 -11.27
N ASN A 321 -2.44 -12.49 -11.59
CA ASN A 321 -3.58 -12.17 -12.44
C ASN A 321 -3.20 -11.13 -13.48
N ARG A 322 -3.90 -11.14 -14.62
CA ARG A 322 -3.79 -10.02 -15.56
C ARG A 322 -4.49 -8.80 -14.96
N LEU A 323 -3.91 -7.63 -15.20
CA LEU A 323 -4.50 -6.36 -14.84
C LEU A 323 -4.90 -5.63 -16.11
N SER A 324 -6.20 -5.46 -16.28
CA SER A 324 -6.79 -4.67 -17.36
C SER A 324 -7.29 -3.33 -16.83
N TYR A 325 -7.75 -2.43 -17.70
CA TYR A 325 -8.39 -1.18 -17.28
C TYR A 325 -9.73 -1.04 -18.00
N ASP A 326 -10.76 -0.64 -17.25
CA ASP A 326 -12.10 -0.42 -17.82
C ASP A 326 -12.16 0.88 -18.66
N GLY A 327 -13.34 1.16 -19.25
CA GLY A 327 -13.55 2.36 -20.06
C GLY A 327 -13.40 3.69 -19.31
N SER A 328 -13.37 3.66 -17.97
CA SER A 328 -13.08 4.82 -17.11
C SER A 328 -11.63 4.85 -16.62
N ALA A 329 -10.78 3.99 -17.17
CA ALA A 329 -9.38 3.77 -16.79
C ALA A 329 -9.20 3.36 -15.33
N TRP A 330 -10.07 2.51 -14.79
CA TRP A 330 -9.84 1.88 -13.49
C TRP A 330 -9.33 0.46 -13.67
N PRO A 331 -8.32 0.02 -12.88
CA PRO A 331 -7.80 -1.33 -12.98
C PRO A 331 -8.86 -2.38 -12.61
N VAL A 332 -8.86 -3.48 -13.35
CA VAL A 332 -9.73 -4.64 -13.17
C VAL A 332 -8.88 -5.90 -13.23
N VAL A 333 -8.95 -6.70 -12.17
CA VAL A 333 -8.29 -8.00 -12.06
C VAL A 333 -9.03 -9.02 -12.90
N GLN A 334 -8.29 -9.80 -13.69
CA GLN A 334 -8.79 -10.81 -14.63
C GLN A 334 -8.30 -12.21 -14.28
#